data_AF-A0A1Y1KHJ2-F1
#
_entry.id   AF-A0A1Y1KHJ2-F1
#
_cell.length_a   1.000
_cell.length_b   1.000
_cell.length_c   1.000
_cell.angle_alpha   90.00
_cell.angle_beta   90.00
_cell.angle_gamma   90.00
#
_symmetry.space_group_name_H-M   'P 1'
#
loop_
_entity.id
_entity.type
_entity.pdbx_description
1 polymer ?
#
loop_
_entity_poly.entity_id
_entity_poly.type
_entity_poly.pdbx_seq_one_letter_code
_entity_poly.pdbx_strand_id
1 'polypeptide(L)'
;MIDIKRKKDMRLAKQKELATKTVVKTKTPKELKEEKEKRIAAWCAVKAQPKKSFPPPPLPVQKRPAATLNEIIVHANILAEPRSVTVKFIRPSIDPTYIDPTRVKPAAKTYVASERVLELAKNPAHRLLKERPIVPGAVKKSALTCAVSPRFDELAVPKKKAAEKDSDLKENPFQISPNALKAKTTARIKELAKPIER
;
A
#
# COMPACT_ATOMS: atom_id res chain seq x y z
N MET A 1 74.95 -26.58 -2.86
CA MET A 1 73.79 -27.36 -2.33
C MET A 1 73.07 -26.66 -1.16
N ILE A 2 73.03 -25.33 -1.07
CA ILE A 2 72.49 -24.62 0.12
C ILE A 2 71.11 -23.94 -0.14
N ASP A 3 70.68 -23.77 -1.39
CA ASP A 3 69.57 -22.85 -1.69
C ASP A 3 68.15 -23.43 -1.71
N ILE A 4 68.00 -24.76 -1.66
CA ILE A 4 66.66 -25.38 -1.70
C ILE A 4 65.98 -25.27 -0.32
N LYS A 5 66.74 -25.47 0.76
CA LYS A 5 66.22 -25.41 2.14
C LYS A 5 65.76 -23.99 2.48
N ARG A 6 66.60 -22.98 2.19
CA ARG A 6 66.27 -21.56 2.40
C ARG A 6 65.05 -21.09 1.60
N LYS A 7 64.90 -21.51 0.34
CA LYS A 7 63.70 -21.20 -0.46
C LYS A 7 62.44 -21.87 0.11
N LYS A 8 62.56 -23.07 0.65
CA LYS A 8 61.46 -23.80 1.28
C LYS A 8 61.02 -23.12 2.58
N ASP A 9 61.98 -22.66 3.38
CA ASP A 9 61.72 -21.94 4.64
C ASP A 9 61.07 -20.57 4.39
N MET A 10 61.53 -19.82 3.38
CA MET A 10 60.91 -18.55 2.97
C MET A 10 59.47 -18.73 2.45
N ARG A 11 59.19 -19.81 1.72
CA ARG A 11 57.82 -20.16 1.30
C ARG A 11 56.95 -20.52 2.48
N LEU A 12 57.46 -21.30 3.43
CA LEU A 12 56.75 -21.67 4.65
C LEU A 12 56.45 -20.44 5.52
N ALA A 13 57.40 -19.51 5.65
CA ALA A 13 57.22 -18.25 6.35
C ALA A 13 56.15 -17.37 5.69
N LYS A 14 56.18 -17.27 4.35
CA LYS A 14 55.17 -16.52 3.58
C LYS A 14 53.77 -17.15 3.67
N GLN A 15 53.69 -18.48 3.71
CA GLN A 15 52.42 -19.19 3.93
C GLN A 15 51.88 -18.96 5.35
N LYS A 16 52.74 -18.96 6.37
CA LYS A 16 52.36 -18.63 7.74
C LYS A 16 51.89 -17.18 7.88
N GLU A 17 52.55 -16.24 7.21
CA GLU A 17 52.17 -14.82 7.20
C GLU A 17 50.85 -14.57 6.45
N LEU A 18 50.61 -15.29 5.35
CA LEU A 18 49.33 -15.27 4.65
C LEU A 18 48.22 -15.87 5.53
N ALA A 19 48.50 -16.96 6.25
CA ALA A 19 47.55 -17.60 7.15
C ALA A 19 47.15 -16.71 8.35
N THR A 20 48.09 -15.94 8.92
CA THR A 20 47.80 -15.00 10.01
C THR A 20 47.04 -13.76 9.53
N LYS A 21 47.26 -13.31 8.28
CA LYS A 21 46.50 -12.19 7.67
C LYS A 21 45.06 -12.56 7.28
N THR A 22 44.75 -13.85 7.09
CA THR A 22 43.43 -14.33 6.64
C THR A 22 42.45 -14.69 7.75
N VAL A 23 42.80 -14.50 9.03
CA VAL A 23 41.84 -14.71 10.13
C VAL A 23 40.89 -13.51 10.19
N VAL A 24 39.93 -13.50 9.27
CA VAL A 24 38.77 -12.60 9.32
C VAL A 24 37.98 -13.00 10.55
N LYS A 25 38.11 -12.23 11.63
CA LYS A 25 37.30 -12.41 12.85
C LYS A 25 35.84 -12.37 12.43
N THR A 26 35.20 -13.52 12.44
CA THR A 26 33.76 -13.62 12.19
C THR A 26 33.05 -12.93 13.34
N LYS A 27 32.31 -11.86 13.02
CA LYS A 27 31.54 -11.08 14.00
C LYS A 27 30.69 -12.02 14.85
N THR A 28 30.63 -11.74 16.15
CA THR A 28 29.78 -12.54 17.04
C THR A 28 28.30 -12.35 16.68
N PRO A 29 27.41 -13.33 16.96
CA PRO A 29 25.99 -13.19 16.67
C PRO A 29 25.33 -11.95 17.29
N LYS A 30 25.87 -11.48 18.44
CA LYS A 30 25.44 -10.25 19.11
C LYS A 30 25.80 -9.00 18.31
N GLU A 31 27.03 -8.91 17.80
CA GLU A 31 27.49 -7.80 16.97
C GLU A 31 26.69 -7.69 15.66
N LEU A 32 26.39 -8.82 15.02
CA LEU A 32 25.57 -8.86 13.80
C LEU A 32 24.14 -8.36 14.05
N LYS A 33 23.57 -8.68 15.22
CA LYS A 33 22.25 -8.22 15.62
C LYS A 33 22.24 -6.70 15.85
N GLU A 34 23.23 -6.18 16.56
CA GLU A 34 23.36 -4.76 16.84
C GLU A 34 23.59 -3.93 15.57
N GLU A 35 24.40 -4.44 14.63
CA GLU A 35 24.61 -3.82 13.32
C GLU A 35 23.33 -3.81 12.47
N LYS A 36 22.53 -4.89 12.55
CA LYS A 36 21.22 -4.96 11.88
C LYS A 36 20.23 -3.96 12.47
N GLU A 37 20.20 -3.81 13.80
CA GLU A 37 19.37 -2.83 14.49
C GLU A 37 19.77 -1.39 14.13
N LYS A 38 21.07 -1.08 14.12
CA LYS A 38 21.59 0.22 13.65
C LYS A 38 21.21 0.50 12.20
N ARG A 39 21.30 -0.51 11.33
CA ARG A 39 20.90 -0.40 9.91
C ARG A 39 19.41 -0.14 9.75
N ILE A 40 18.57 -0.82 10.52
CA ILE A 40 17.12 -0.61 10.52
C ILE A 40 16.78 0.79 11.06
N ALA A 41 17.42 1.22 12.14
CA ALA A 41 17.22 2.56 12.71
C ALA A 41 17.60 3.67 11.72
N ALA A 42 18.75 3.54 11.05
CA ALA A 42 19.17 4.47 9.99
C ALA A 42 18.18 4.48 8.81
N TRP A 43 17.70 3.31 8.40
CA TRP A 43 16.70 3.21 7.32
C TRP A 43 15.38 3.88 7.70
N CYS A 44 14.90 3.65 8.92
CA CYS A 44 13.69 4.30 9.45
C CYS A 44 13.87 5.82 9.52
N ALA A 45 15.03 6.33 9.95
CA ALA A 45 15.31 7.76 10.01
C ALA A 45 15.27 8.41 8.63
N VAL A 46 15.78 7.74 7.58
CA VAL A 46 15.71 8.23 6.19
C VAL A 46 14.29 8.22 5.66
N LYS A 47 13.50 7.18 5.96
CA LYS A 47 12.12 7.04 5.45
C LYS A 47 11.10 7.88 6.21
N ALA A 48 11.36 8.20 7.47
CA ALA A 48 10.52 9.05 8.30
C ALA A 48 10.61 10.53 7.88
N GLN A 49 11.64 10.92 7.13
CA GLN A 49 11.70 12.27 6.56
C GLN A 49 10.54 12.47 5.58
N PRO A 50 9.81 13.60 5.68
CA PRO A 50 8.77 13.92 4.72
C PRO A 50 9.39 14.00 3.32
N LYS A 51 8.74 13.40 2.33
CA LYS A 51 9.17 13.52 0.93
C LYS A 51 9.23 15.02 0.59
N LYS A 52 10.37 15.49 0.08
CA LYS A 52 10.47 16.84 -0.46
C LYS A 52 9.44 16.99 -1.57
N SER A 53 8.36 17.72 -1.31
CA SER A 53 7.39 18.09 -2.32
C SER A 53 8.04 19.15 -3.20
N PHE A 54 8.40 18.78 -4.43
CA PHE A 54 8.67 19.76 -5.47
C PHE A 54 7.30 20.17 -6.00
N PRO A 55 6.76 21.35 -5.64
CA PRO A 55 5.60 21.85 -6.36
C PRO A 55 6.00 21.88 -7.84
N PRO A 56 5.17 21.35 -8.76
CA PRO A 56 5.47 21.47 -10.17
C PRO A 56 5.67 22.96 -10.48
N PRO A 57 6.67 23.32 -11.30
CA PRO A 57 6.81 24.69 -11.74
C PRO A 57 5.46 25.11 -12.37
N PRO A 58 4.97 26.34 -12.08
CA PRO A 58 3.71 26.79 -12.63
C PRO A 58 3.79 26.67 -14.16
N LEU A 59 2.94 25.81 -14.74
CA LEU A 59 2.85 25.71 -16.18
C LEU A 59 2.46 27.09 -16.72
N PRO A 60 3.11 27.59 -17.78
CA PRO A 60 2.65 28.81 -18.43
C PRO A 60 1.22 28.58 -18.91
N VAL A 61 0.25 29.20 -18.22
CA VAL A 61 -1.16 29.13 -18.62
C VAL A 61 -1.28 29.95 -19.91
N GLN A 62 -1.06 29.30 -21.04
CA GLN A 62 -1.38 29.87 -22.35
C GLN A 62 -2.90 29.96 -22.45
N LYS A 63 -3.46 31.10 -22.03
CA LYS A 63 -4.86 31.41 -22.29
C LYS A 63 -5.01 31.46 -23.82
N ARG A 64 -5.84 30.57 -24.37
CA ARG A 64 -6.20 30.65 -25.78
C ARG A 64 -6.83 32.02 -26.03
N PRO A 65 -6.49 32.71 -27.13
CA PRO A 65 -7.17 33.95 -27.49
C PRO A 65 -8.67 33.66 -27.64
N ALA A 66 -9.50 34.65 -27.29
CA ALA A 66 -10.93 34.54 -27.53
C ALA A 66 -11.19 34.43 -29.04
N ALA A 67 -12.10 33.53 -29.42
CA ALA A 67 -12.52 33.39 -30.81
C ALA A 67 -13.16 34.70 -31.30
N THR A 68 -12.94 35.03 -32.58
CA THR A 68 -13.57 36.20 -33.18
C THR A 68 -15.07 35.97 -33.38
N LEU A 69 -15.86 37.04 -33.44
CA LEU A 69 -17.32 36.94 -33.57
C LEU A 69 -17.73 36.14 -34.83
N ASN A 70 -16.97 36.27 -35.92
CA ASN A 70 -17.20 35.53 -37.16
C ASN A 70 -16.97 34.02 -36.99
N GLU A 71 -15.92 33.61 -36.27
CA GLU A 71 -15.67 32.19 -35.96
C GLU A 71 -16.81 31.59 -35.12
N ILE A 72 -17.33 32.37 -34.16
CA ILE A 72 -18.44 31.97 -33.31
C ILE A 72 -19.71 31.80 -34.14
N ILE A 73 -20.02 32.72 -35.06
CA ILE A 73 -21.17 32.62 -35.96
C ILE A 73 -21.07 31.38 -36.86
N VAL A 74 -19.90 31.14 -37.46
CA VAL A 74 -19.69 29.96 -38.33
C VAL A 74 -19.91 28.67 -37.55
N HIS A 75 -19.35 28.58 -36.34
CA HIS A 75 -19.54 27.41 -35.48
C HIS A 75 -21.00 27.25 -35.02
N ALA A 76 -21.67 28.36 -34.68
CA ALA A 76 -23.08 28.35 -34.31
C ALA A 76 -23.97 27.85 -35.45
N ASN A 77 -23.69 28.23 -36.70
CA ASN A 77 -24.41 27.74 -37.87
C ASN A 77 -24.19 26.24 -38.09
N ILE A 78 -22.96 25.75 -37.95
CA ILE A 78 -22.65 24.31 -38.02
C ILE A 78 -23.42 23.51 -36.96
N LEU A 79 -23.53 24.04 -35.74
CA LEU A 79 -24.28 23.38 -34.66
C LEU A 79 -25.80 23.49 -34.83
N ALA A 80 -26.28 24.53 -35.51
CA ALA A 80 -27.69 24.75 -35.78
C ALA A 80 -28.24 23.82 -36.87
N GLU A 81 -27.38 23.33 -37.77
CA GLU A 81 -27.77 22.33 -38.75
C GLU A 81 -28.17 21.01 -38.07
N PRO A 82 -29.37 20.47 -38.34
CA PRO A 82 -29.78 19.21 -37.77
C PRO A 82 -28.83 18.12 -38.27
N ARG A 83 -28.29 17.33 -37.34
CA ARG A 83 -27.43 16.19 -37.69
C ARG A 83 -28.23 15.22 -38.56
N SER A 84 -28.00 15.25 -39.88
CA SER A 84 -28.64 14.33 -40.82
C SER A 84 -28.00 12.96 -40.64
N VAL A 85 -28.58 12.16 -39.75
CA VAL A 85 -28.24 10.73 -39.64
C VAL A 85 -28.94 10.01 -40.80
N THR A 86 -28.52 10.27 -42.03
CA THR A 86 -29.00 9.57 -43.23
C THR A 86 -28.52 8.13 -43.29
N VAL A 87 -27.60 7.72 -42.42
CA VAL A 87 -27.08 6.35 -42.37
C VAL A 87 -27.38 5.69 -41.03
N LYS A 88 -28.59 5.15 -40.93
CA LYS A 88 -28.93 4.10 -39.97
C LYS A 88 -27.99 2.91 -40.23
N PHE A 89 -26.97 2.76 -39.40
CA PHE A 89 -26.13 1.56 -39.32
C PHE A 89 -25.56 1.09 -40.66
N ILE A 90 -24.53 1.79 -41.17
CA ILE A 90 -23.59 1.14 -42.09
C ILE A 90 -22.99 -0.03 -41.31
N ARG A 91 -23.33 -1.28 -41.69
CA ARG A 91 -22.46 -2.41 -41.32
C ARG A 91 -21.08 -2.02 -41.84
N PRO A 92 -20.05 -1.98 -41.00
CA PRO A 92 -18.75 -1.44 -41.40
C PRO A 92 -18.01 -2.30 -42.45
N SER A 93 -18.70 -3.20 -43.16
CA SER A 93 -18.17 -4.02 -44.25
C SER A 93 -17.92 -3.27 -45.55
N ILE A 94 -18.34 -2.00 -45.68
CA ILE A 94 -18.16 -1.20 -46.91
C ILE A 94 -17.00 -0.19 -46.77
N ASP A 95 -16.58 0.15 -45.56
CA ASP A 95 -15.42 1.04 -45.37
C ASP A 95 -14.13 0.25 -45.67
N PRO A 96 -13.32 0.66 -46.67
CA PRO A 96 -12.05 -0.01 -46.97
C PRO A 96 -11.05 0.09 -45.80
N THR A 97 -11.31 0.97 -44.83
CA THR A 97 -10.54 1.18 -43.60
C THR A 97 -11.01 0.31 -42.44
N TYR A 98 -12.14 -0.39 -42.53
CA TYR A 98 -12.62 -1.23 -41.45
C TYR A 98 -11.90 -2.57 -41.42
N ILE A 99 -11.16 -2.79 -40.33
CA ILE A 99 -10.52 -4.07 -40.03
C ILE A 99 -11.48 -4.86 -39.16
N ASP A 100 -12.12 -5.87 -39.75
CA ASP A 100 -12.96 -6.81 -39.02
C ASP A 100 -12.11 -7.51 -37.92
N PRO A 101 -12.43 -7.32 -36.63
CA PRO A 101 -11.64 -7.88 -35.54
C PRO A 101 -11.66 -9.41 -35.51
N THR A 102 -12.61 -10.05 -36.20
CA THR A 102 -12.71 -11.51 -36.33
C THR A 102 -11.94 -12.05 -37.53
N ARG A 103 -11.57 -11.19 -38.50
CA ARG A 103 -10.87 -11.59 -39.72
C ARG A 103 -9.37 -11.67 -39.51
N VAL A 104 -8.89 -12.87 -39.20
CA VAL A 104 -7.46 -13.17 -39.10
C VAL A 104 -6.80 -13.19 -40.48
N LYS A 105 -5.62 -12.57 -40.61
CA LYS A 105 -4.81 -12.59 -41.85
C LYS A 105 -4.53 -14.04 -42.28
N PRO A 106 -4.60 -14.38 -43.58
CA PRO A 106 -4.40 -15.76 -44.05
C PRO A 106 -3.03 -16.32 -43.66
N ALA A 107 -1.98 -15.49 -43.70
CA ALA A 107 -0.63 -15.86 -43.28
C ALA A 107 -0.53 -16.26 -41.79
N ALA A 108 -1.38 -15.70 -40.92
CA ALA A 108 -1.41 -16.06 -39.51
C ALA A 108 -2.06 -17.43 -39.26
N LYS A 109 -2.89 -17.93 -40.20
CA LYS A 109 -3.50 -19.27 -40.09
C LYS A 109 -2.51 -20.40 -40.37
N THR A 110 -1.52 -20.14 -41.22
CA THR A 110 -0.48 -21.11 -41.60
C THR A 110 0.84 -20.91 -40.85
N TYR A 111 0.90 -19.94 -39.95
CA TYR A 111 2.12 -19.62 -39.22
C TYR A 111 2.47 -20.70 -38.19
N VAL A 112 3.73 -21.13 -38.19
CA VAL A 112 4.29 -22.04 -37.19
C VAL A 112 5.01 -21.20 -36.13
N ALA A 113 4.62 -21.37 -34.87
CA ALA A 113 5.21 -20.61 -33.75
C ALA A 113 6.70 -20.94 -33.57
N SER A 114 7.51 -19.95 -33.21
CA SER A 114 8.92 -20.15 -32.89
C SER A 114 9.10 -20.96 -31.59
N GLU A 115 10.25 -21.62 -31.46
CA GLU A 115 10.59 -22.42 -30.27
C GLU A 115 10.43 -21.62 -28.98
N ARG A 116 10.87 -20.35 -28.99
CA ARG A 116 10.76 -19.46 -27.84
C ARG A 116 9.30 -19.20 -27.43
N VAL A 117 8.40 -19.05 -28.40
CA VAL A 117 6.97 -18.86 -28.13
C VAL A 117 6.37 -20.14 -27.52
N LEU A 118 6.78 -21.31 -28.02
CA LEU A 118 6.37 -22.60 -27.47
C LEU A 118 6.87 -22.80 -26.03
N GLU A 119 8.09 -22.36 -25.70
CA GLU A 119 8.60 -22.37 -24.33
C GLU A 119 7.77 -21.48 -23.41
N LEU A 120 7.49 -20.25 -23.84
CA LEU A 120 6.70 -19.29 -23.06
C LEU A 120 5.25 -19.73 -22.87
N ALA A 121 4.71 -20.50 -23.81
CA ALA A 121 3.38 -21.07 -23.72
C ALA A 121 3.28 -22.18 -22.65
N LYS A 122 4.38 -22.77 -22.20
CA LYS A 122 4.37 -23.77 -21.12
C LYS A 122 4.01 -23.09 -19.79
N ASN A 123 2.97 -23.60 -19.14
CA ASN A 123 2.59 -23.12 -17.81
C ASN A 123 3.71 -23.42 -16.80
N PRO A 124 4.08 -22.49 -15.91
CA PRO A 124 5.10 -22.74 -14.91
C PRO A 124 4.64 -23.84 -13.93
N ALA A 125 5.59 -24.65 -13.45
CA ALA A 125 5.30 -25.83 -12.64
C ALA A 125 4.37 -25.56 -11.43
N HIS A 126 4.50 -24.39 -10.79
CA HIS A 126 3.65 -24.01 -9.65
C HIS A 126 2.15 -23.93 -9.97
N ARG A 127 1.77 -23.69 -11.24
CA ARG A 127 0.36 -23.66 -11.67
C ARG A 127 -0.21 -25.03 -12.02
N LEU A 128 0.65 -26.02 -12.22
CA LEU A 128 0.25 -27.41 -12.45
C LEU A 128 0.02 -28.16 -11.13
N LEU A 129 0.52 -27.62 -10.01
CA LEU A 129 0.21 -28.15 -8.69
C LEU A 129 -1.29 -27.96 -8.42
N LYS A 130 -1.99 -29.07 -8.25
CA LYS A 130 -3.36 -29.06 -7.74
C LYS A 130 -3.37 -28.41 -6.37
N GLU A 131 -4.33 -27.51 -6.14
CA GLU A 131 -4.58 -26.98 -4.80
C GLU A 131 -4.81 -28.14 -3.83
N ARG A 132 -4.31 -28.00 -2.60
CA ARG A 132 -4.55 -29.01 -1.57
C ARG A 132 -6.05 -29.03 -1.27
N PRO A 133 -6.68 -30.21 -1.13
CA PRO A 133 -8.09 -30.26 -0.77
C PRO A 133 -8.32 -29.54 0.56
N ILE A 134 -9.31 -28.63 0.58
CA ILE A 134 -9.74 -27.94 1.79
C ILE A 134 -10.54 -28.94 2.62
N VAL A 135 -9.95 -29.42 3.71
CA VAL A 135 -10.68 -30.22 4.70
C VAL A 135 -11.33 -29.24 5.68
N PRO A 136 -12.67 -29.14 5.73
CA PRO A 136 -13.33 -28.22 6.64
C PRO A 136 -12.96 -28.57 8.09
N GLY A 137 -12.54 -27.56 8.86
CA GLY A 137 -12.09 -27.74 10.24
C GLY A 137 -10.63 -28.18 10.40
N ALA A 138 -9.91 -28.51 9.33
CA ALA A 138 -8.49 -28.82 9.44
C ALA A 138 -7.65 -27.55 9.67
N VAL A 139 -6.93 -27.53 10.78
CA VAL A 139 -6.03 -26.45 11.17
C VAL A 139 -4.58 -26.96 11.14
N LYS A 140 -3.60 -26.09 10.87
CA LYS A 140 -2.18 -26.45 10.95
C LYS A 140 -1.83 -26.87 12.38
N LYS A 141 -1.04 -27.95 12.55
CA LYS A 141 -0.56 -28.40 13.87
C LYS A 141 0.10 -27.28 14.68
N SER A 142 0.87 -26.42 14.02
CA SER A 142 1.54 -25.28 14.65
C SER A 142 0.58 -24.27 15.27
N ALA A 143 -0.64 -24.14 14.75
CA ALA A 143 -1.64 -23.25 15.30
C ALA A 143 -2.32 -23.87 16.54
N LEU A 144 -2.45 -25.20 16.59
CA LEU A 144 -2.95 -25.91 17.78
C LEU A 144 -1.96 -25.86 18.95
N THR A 145 -0.65 -25.89 18.65
CA THR A 145 0.42 -25.87 19.66
C THR A 145 0.99 -24.49 19.92
N CYS A 146 0.40 -23.43 19.35
CA CYS A 146 0.95 -22.08 19.46
C CYS A 146 0.79 -21.55 20.89
N ALA A 147 1.87 -21.06 21.49
CA ALA A 147 1.79 -20.36 22.76
C ALA A 147 1.02 -19.04 22.57
N VAL A 148 0.02 -18.82 23.42
CA VAL A 148 -0.82 -17.62 23.41
C VAL A 148 0.01 -16.43 23.91
N SER A 149 -0.18 -15.26 23.32
CA SER A 149 0.48 -14.04 23.82
C SER A 149 -0.21 -13.57 25.11
N PRO A 150 0.50 -12.94 26.06
CA PRO A 150 -0.10 -12.51 27.32
C PRO A 150 -1.31 -11.58 27.11
N ARG A 151 -1.28 -10.79 26.02
CA ARG A 151 -2.40 -9.92 25.66
C ARG A 151 -3.66 -10.70 25.25
N PHE A 152 -3.51 -11.83 24.58
CA PHE A 152 -4.65 -12.67 24.22
C PHE A 152 -5.27 -13.31 25.46
N ASP A 153 -4.47 -13.70 26.45
CA ASP A 153 -4.99 -14.21 27.72
C ASP A 153 -5.79 -13.14 28.47
N GLU A 154 -5.29 -11.90 28.53
CA GLU A 154 -6.04 -10.77 29.10
C GLU A 154 -7.37 -10.51 28.41
N LEU A 155 -7.39 -10.59 27.07
CA LEU A 155 -8.59 -10.34 26.26
C LEU A 155 -9.58 -11.52 26.31
N ALA A 156 -9.11 -12.74 26.54
CA ALA A 156 -9.95 -13.92 26.69
C ALA A 156 -10.74 -13.89 28.01
N VAL A 157 -10.19 -13.23 29.03
CA VAL A 157 -10.89 -13.02 30.31
C VAL A 157 -11.98 -11.96 30.12
N PRO A 158 -13.24 -12.24 30.54
CA PRO A 158 -14.30 -11.24 30.47
C PRO A 158 -13.95 -10.02 31.32
N LYS A 159 -14.29 -8.82 30.81
CA LYS A 159 -14.09 -7.58 31.54
C LYS A 159 -14.89 -7.62 32.84
N LYS A 160 -14.21 -7.59 33.98
CA LYS A 160 -14.85 -7.48 35.29
C LYS A 160 -15.69 -6.20 35.32
N LYS A 161 -17.01 -6.33 35.40
CA LYS A 161 -17.88 -5.20 35.75
C LYS A 161 -17.56 -4.84 37.20
N ALA A 162 -17.49 -3.54 37.51
CA ALA A 162 -17.52 -3.13 38.91
C ALA A 162 -18.77 -3.74 39.53
N ALA A 163 -18.67 -4.25 40.76
CA ALA A 163 -19.84 -4.69 41.52
C ALA A 163 -20.91 -3.61 41.36
N GLU A 164 -22.11 -4.02 40.99
CA GLU A 164 -23.27 -3.14 40.90
C GLU A 164 -23.36 -2.41 42.24
N LYS A 165 -22.86 -1.17 42.27
CA LYS A 165 -23.30 -0.24 43.30
C LYS A 165 -24.78 -0.15 42.99
N ASP A 166 -25.63 -0.45 43.97
CA ASP A 166 -27.08 -0.23 43.91
C ASP A 166 -27.36 1.27 43.67
N SER A 167 -27.01 1.79 42.49
CA SER A 167 -26.99 3.22 42.19
C SER A 167 -28.37 3.76 41.83
N ASP A 168 -29.28 2.84 41.54
CA ASP A 168 -30.67 3.15 41.20
C ASP A 168 -31.56 3.24 42.46
N LEU A 169 -31.17 2.59 43.55
CA LEU A 169 -31.79 2.75 44.87
C LEU A 169 -31.10 3.87 45.64
N LYS A 170 -31.34 5.11 45.21
CA LYS A 170 -31.09 6.26 46.09
C LYS A 170 -32.09 6.20 47.24
N GLU A 171 -31.60 6.27 48.49
CA GLU A 171 -32.45 6.31 49.68
C GLU A 171 -33.54 7.39 49.60
N ASN A 172 -33.26 8.51 48.90
CA ASN A 172 -34.23 9.54 48.57
C ASN A 172 -34.16 9.89 47.07
N PRO A 173 -35.05 9.36 46.21
CA PRO A 173 -34.99 9.59 44.77
C PRO A 173 -35.27 11.05 44.37
N PHE A 174 -35.95 11.82 45.23
CA PHE A 174 -36.26 13.23 45.01
C PHE A 174 -35.25 14.20 45.64
N GLN A 175 -34.17 13.71 46.25
CA GLN A 175 -33.19 14.59 46.86
C GLN A 175 -32.38 15.30 45.77
N ILE A 176 -32.58 16.62 45.69
CA ILE A 176 -31.83 17.49 44.79
C ILE A 176 -30.39 17.58 45.32
N SER A 177 -29.41 17.46 44.42
CA SER A 177 -28.00 17.61 44.82
C SER A 177 -27.76 19.01 45.41
N PRO A 178 -26.95 19.14 46.49
CA PRO A 178 -26.67 20.45 47.09
C PRO A 178 -25.96 21.41 46.13
N ASN A 179 -25.23 20.87 45.15
CA ASN A 179 -24.60 21.65 44.10
C ASN A 179 -25.62 22.24 43.11
N ALA A 180 -26.69 21.51 42.81
CA ALA A 180 -27.77 22.03 41.99
C ALA A 180 -28.51 23.19 42.69
N LEU A 181 -28.73 23.10 44.01
CA LEU A 181 -29.32 24.19 44.79
C LEU A 181 -28.43 25.45 44.84
N LYS A 182 -27.11 25.28 44.77
CA LYS A 182 -26.12 26.38 44.78
C LYS A 182 -25.75 26.87 43.38
N ALA A 183 -26.31 26.29 42.32
CA ALA A 183 -25.93 26.60 40.95
C ALA A 183 -26.30 28.04 40.60
N LYS A 184 -25.32 28.81 40.12
CA LYS A 184 -25.51 30.20 39.66
C LYS A 184 -25.71 30.21 38.14
N THR A 185 -26.66 31.00 37.66
CA THR A 185 -26.88 31.19 36.22
C THR A 185 -25.68 31.85 35.55
N THR A 186 -25.35 31.41 34.33
CA THR A 186 -24.26 31.98 33.54
C THR A 186 -24.56 33.43 33.12
N ALA A 187 -23.53 34.22 32.85
CA ALA A 187 -23.67 35.62 32.44
C ALA A 187 -24.58 35.77 31.21
N ARG A 188 -24.40 34.92 30.20
CA ARG A 188 -25.22 34.92 28.97
C ARG A 188 -26.70 34.68 29.24
N ILE A 189 -27.06 33.77 30.15
CA ILE A 189 -28.46 33.52 30.51
C ILE A 189 -29.06 34.76 31.18
N LYS A 190 -28.29 35.46 32.02
CA LYS A 190 -28.72 36.72 32.64
C LYS A 190 -28.92 37.84 31.62
N GLU A 191 -28.07 37.90 30.59
CA GLU A 191 -28.21 38.87 29.50
C GLU A 191 -29.47 38.61 28.67
N LEU A 192 -29.71 37.35 28.28
CA LEU A 192 -30.89 36.96 27.52
C LEU A 192 -32.19 37.12 28.30
N ALA A 193 -32.15 36.99 29.62
CA ALA A 193 -33.31 37.19 30.49
C ALA A 193 -33.70 38.67 30.65
N LYS A 194 -32.87 39.63 30.17
CA LYS A 194 -33.26 41.03 30.13
C LYS A 194 -34.35 41.24 29.07
N PRO A 195 -35.42 41.97 29.37
CA PRO A 195 -36.45 42.27 28.39
C PRO A 195 -35.86 43.09 27.25
N ILE A 196 -36.30 42.80 26.02
CA ILE A 196 -35.98 43.61 24.86
C ILE A 196 -36.96 44.78 24.86
N GLU A 197 -36.46 46.00 24.97
CA GLU A 197 -37.27 47.21 24.81
C GLU A 197 -37.86 47.24 23.39
N ARG A 198 -39.18 47.36 23.29
CA ARG A 198 -39.95 47.43 22.03
C ARG A 198 -40.49 48.83 21.82
#